data_AF-A0A816HNA6-F1
#
_entry.id   AF-A0A816HNA6-F1
#
_cell.length_a   1.000
_cell.length_b   1.000
_cell.length_c   1.000
_cell.angle_alpha   90.00
_cell.angle_beta   90.00
_cell.angle_gamma   90.00
#
_symmetry.space_group_name_H-M   'P 1'
#
loop_
_entity.id
_entity.type
_entity.pdbx_description
1 polymer ?
#
loop_
_entity_poly.entity_id
_entity_poly.type
_entity_poly.pdbx_seq_one_letter_code
_entity_poly.pdbx_strand_id
1 'polypeptide(L)'
;MGTDEAFGTFDWGQKILPQEYRESQKKYFGKKGMSVFIGSFVWKDVSSSTVNMSVTTSSAYTFSTQSYIVAITNATQTEIDTLSAGELILQQFKADYSQIKKLHKRTDNASNFSSHGTPEAEKLGVDLLTRDYSEVQKGKDICDRVCGVAKNRMRSWVATGNDLMNAHDIKEGMEYAGGIKNTKIAVAEIIPGAGHLDKTNVPNIASVRSVCYESEIMKIYKASNIGAGLKIKYKAIQFENNMRVTSPFTAPINDQSSSTIPKG
;
A
#
# COMPACT_ATOMS: atom_id res chain seq x y z
N MET A 1 -9.19 -10.91 -14.10
CA MET A 1 -9.43 -10.69 -12.67
C MET A 1 -10.83 -11.17 -12.33
N GLY A 2 -10.92 -12.20 -11.51
CA GLY A 2 -12.16 -12.70 -10.90
C GLY A 2 -12.78 -11.68 -9.95
N THR A 3 -13.96 -12.00 -9.41
CA THR A 3 -14.67 -11.16 -8.43
C THR A 3 -14.14 -11.33 -7.01
N ASP A 4 -13.33 -12.37 -6.76
CA ASP A 4 -12.61 -12.66 -5.52
C ASP A 4 -11.13 -12.25 -5.59
N GLU A 5 -10.74 -11.53 -6.65
CA GLU A 5 -9.38 -11.10 -6.94
C GLU A 5 -9.24 -9.58 -6.85
N ALA A 6 -8.13 -9.12 -6.27
CA ALA A 6 -7.71 -7.73 -6.33
C ALA A 6 -6.32 -7.58 -6.96
N PHE A 7 -6.10 -6.42 -7.56
CA PHE A 7 -4.79 -5.95 -7.96
C PHE A 7 -4.31 -4.89 -6.96
N GLY A 8 -3.19 -5.13 -6.29
CA GLY A 8 -2.60 -4.26 -5.28
C GLY A 8 -1.24 -3.72 -5.70
N THR A 9 -1.10 -2.41 -5.81
CA THR A 9 0.20 -1.74 -5.95
C THR A 9 0.70 -1.34 -4.56
N PHE A 10 1.98 -1.58 -4.27
CA PHE A 10 2.64 -1.14 -3.04
C PHE A 10 3.89 -0.33 -3.35
N ASP A 11 4.11 0.73 -2.55
CA ASP A 11 5.25 1.62 -2.74
C ASP A 11 5.65 2.33 -1.44
N TRP A 12 6.91 2.75 -1.37
CA TRP A 12 7.38 3.72 -0.39
C TRP A 12 7.25 5.12 -0.96
N GLY A 13 6.38 5.94 -0.36
CA GLY A 13 6.28 7.33 -0.75
C GLY A 13 7.56 8.11 -0.42
N GLN A 14 7.85 9.16 -1.19
CA GLN A 14 8.92 10.10 -0.86
C GLN A 14 8.78 10.59 0.59
N LYS A 15 9.90 10.61 1.31
CA LYS A 15 9.95 11.02 2.72
C LYS A 15 9.32 12.40 2.94
N ILE A 16 8.55 12.50 4.02
CA ILE A 16 7.91 13.73 4.46
C ILE A 16 8.85 14.40 5.46
N LEU A 17 9.30 15.61 5.16
CA LEU A 17 10.12 16.37 6.09
C LEU A 17 9.24 16.96 7.19
N PRO A 18 9.69 16.95 8.45
CA PRO A 18 9.04 17.72 9.50
C PRO A 18 8.93 19.19 9.09
N GLN A 19 7.81 19.84 9.41
CA GLN A 19 7.53 21.22 9.04
C GLN A 19 6.73 21.88 10.15
N GLU A 20 7.22 23.02 10.64
CA GLU A 20 6.46 23.88 11.56
C GLU A 20 5.64 24.90 10.74
N TYR A 21 4.48 25.34 11.24
CA TYR A 21 3.70 26.41 10.63
C TYR A 21 4.53 27.70 10.49
N ARG A 22 5.35 28.00 11.51
CA ARG A 22 6.29 29.12 11.51
C ARG A 22 7.70 28.60 11.69
N GLU A 23 8.36 28.37 10.56
CA GLU A 23 9.72 27.87 10.55
C GLU A 23 10.73 28.96 10.20
N SER A 24 11.76 29.14 11.05
CA SER A 24 12.89 30.00 10.72
C SER A 24 13.79 29.37 9.67
N GLN A 25 14.41 30.17 8.80
CA GLN A 25 15.25 29.68 7.70
C GLN A 25 16.39 28.75 8.13
N LYS A 26 16.90 28.91 9.36
CA LYS A 26 17.97 28.08 9.93
C LYS A 26 17.54 26.63 10.21
N LYS A 27 16.24 26.38 10.39
CA LYS A 27 15.70 25.06 10.72
C LYS A 27 15.44 24.18 9.48
N TYR A 28 15.50 24.75 8.27
CA TYR A 28 15.19 24.03 7.03
C TYR A 28 16.16 22.89 6.68
N PHE A 29 17.43 23.00 7.10
CA PHE A 29 18.47 22.09 6.66
C PHE A 29 18.71 20.93 7.65
N GLY A 30 18.96 19.74 7.11
CA GLY A 30 19.38 18.56 7.90
C GLY A 30 18.26 17.78 8.58
N LYS A 31 16.99 18.05 8.25
CA LYS A 31 15.87 17.32 8.85
C LYS A 31 15.82 15.87 8.38
N LYS A 32 15.62 14.96 9.33
CA LYS A 32 15.34 13.55 9.03
C LYS A 32 13.90 13.42 8.56
N GLY A 33 13.70 12.91 7.34
CA GLY A 33 12.37 12.66 6.80
C GLY A 33 11.69 11.43 7.42
N MET A 34 10.38 11.55 7.62
CA MET A 34 9.47 10.48 8.03
C MET A 34 9.03 9.66 6.81
N SER A 35 8.73 8.38 7.00
CA SER A 35 8.38 7.48 5.91
C SER A 35 6.88 7.19 5.89
N VAL A 36 6.36 6.99 4.68
CA VAL A 36 5.00 6.50 4.45
C VAL A 36 5.07 5.31 3.51
N PHE A 37 4.44 4.21 3.90
CA PHE A 37 4.25 3.05 3.04
C PHE A 37 2.79 3.03 2.58
N ILE A 38 2.57 2.81 1.29
CA ILE A 38 1.24 2.84 0.69
C ILE A 38 0.95 1.53 -0.04
N GLY A 39 -0.29 1.07 0.11
CA GLY A 39 -0.87 -0.03 -0.66
C GLY A 39 -2.21 0.43 -1.25
N SER A 40 -2.35 0.34 -2.56
CA SER A 40 -3.54 0.75 -3.30
C SER A 40 -4.11 -0.43 -4.06
N PHE A 41 -5.37 -0.75 -3.81
CA PHE A 41 -6.06 -1.91 -4.36
C PHE A 41 -7.11 -1.48 -5.38
N VAL A 42 -7.29 -2.31 -6.40
CA VAL A 42 -8.36 -2.22 -7.38
C VAL A 42 -8.97 -3.62 -7.54
N TRP A 43 -10.29 -3.72 -7.44
CA TRP A 43 -11.01 -4.98 -7.67
C TRP A 43 -12.28 -4.72 -8.48
N LYS A 44 -12.83 -5.80 -9.03
CA LYS A 44 -14.07 -5.75 -9.79
C LYS A 44 -15.25 -5.83 -8.84
N ASP A 45 -16.20 -4.91 -8.96
CA ASP A 45 -17.42 -4.96 -8.18
C ASP A 45 -18.38 -6.02 -8.73
N VAL A 46 -19.09 -6.65 -7.80
CA VAL A 46 -20.22 -7.52 -8.13
C VAL A 46 -21.43 -6.62 -8.30
N SER A 47 -21.62 -6.04 -9.50
CA SER A 47 -22.91 -5.45 -9.82
C SER A 47 -23.94 -6.57 -9.89
N SER A 48 -24.95 -6.53 -9.01
CA SER A 48 -26.17 -7.29 -9.17
C SER A 48 -26.79 -6.86 -10.50
N SER A 49 -26.67 -7.71 -11.52
CA SER A 49 -27.34 -7.55 -12.80
C SER A 49 -28.86 -7.61 -12.61
N THR A 50 -29.45 -6.52 -12.18
CA THR A 50 -30.90 -6.27 -12.27
C THR A 50 -31.10 -5.00 -13.09
N VAL A 51 -30.60 -5.01 -14.33
CA VAL A 51 -31.04 -4.07 -15.35
C VAL A 51 -32.03 -4.82 -16.23
N ASN A 52 -33.31 -4.75 -15.86
CA ASN A 52 -34.37 -4.83 -16.85
C ASN A 52 -34.17 -3.64 -17.77
N MET A 53 -33.54 -3.82 -18.92
CA MET A 53 -33.85 -3.09 -20.15
C MET A 53 -32.98 -3.56 -21.32
N SER A 54 -33.68 -3.99 -22.36
CA SER A 54 -33.20 -4.24 -23.71
C SER A 54 -32.42 -3.06 -24.28
N VAL A 55 -31.09 -3.13 -24.35
CA VAL A 55 -30.24 -2.65 -25.46
C VAL A 55 -28.89 -3.39 -25.38
N THR A 56 -28.51 -4.04 -26.46
CA THR A 56 -27.23 -4.75 -26.67
C THR A 56 -26.05 -3.78 -26.63
N THR A 57 -25.48 -3.53 -25.45
CA THR A 57 -24.15 -2.90 -25.30
C THR A 57 -23.41 -3.56 -24.14
N SER A 58 -22.13 -3.87 -24.35
CA SER A 58 -21.23 -4.64 -23.47
C SER A 58 -21.50 -4.42 -21.98
N SER A 59 -21.64 -5.51 -21.22
CA SER A 59 -21.68 -5.52 -19.76
C SER A 59 -20.56 -4.67 -19.17
N ALA A 60 -20.88 -3.45 -18.73
CA ALA A 60 -19.92 -2.53 -18.15
C ALA A 60 -19.52 -3.04 -16.77
N TYR A 61 -18.28 -3.50 -16.64
CA TYR A 61 -17.72 -3.86 -15.34
C TYR A 61 -17.40 -2.58 -14.56
N THR A 62 -17.93 -2.49 -13.35
CA THR A 62 -17.55 -1.45 -12.39
C THR A 62 -16.36 -1.93 -11.56
N PHE A 63 -15.42 -1.03 -11.29
CA PHE A 63 -14.24 -1.30 -10.47
C PHE A 63 -14.25 -0.38 -9.26
N SER A 64 -13.90 -0.96 -8.12
CA SER A 64 -13.68 -0.22 -6.88
C SER A 64 -12.19 -0.12 -6.58
N THR A 65 -11.85 0.92 -5.82
CA THR A 65 -10.48 1.17 -5.38
C THR A 65 -10.45 1.67 -3.96
N GLN A 66 -9.46 1.21 -3.20
CA GLN A 66 -9.18 1.64 -1.83
C GLN A 66 -7.67 1.65 -1.60
N SER A 67 -7.19 2.70 -0.94
CA SER A 67 -5.79 2.85 -0.56
C SER A 67 -5.63 2.85 0.96
N TYR A 68 -4.44 2.44 1.39
CA TYR A 68 -4.04 2.36 2.78
C TYR A 68 -2.65 2.94 2.92
N ILE A 69 -2.46 3.80 3.91
CA ILE A 69 -1.17 4.42 4.20
C ILE A 69 -0.77 4.08 5.64
N VAL A 70 0.46 3.63 5.83
CA VAL A 70 1.09 3.48 7.15
C VAL A 70 2.15 4.56 7.27
N ALA A 71 1.95 5.48 8.21
CA ALA A 71 2.93 6.53 8.55
C ALA A 71 3.88 6.04 9.65
N ILE A 72 5.18 6.29 9.47
CA ILE A 72 6.24 5.80 10.35
C ILE A 72 7.29 6.90 10.52
N THR A 73 7.49 7.37 11.76
CA THR A 73 8.45 8.47 12.04
C THR A 73 9.88 8.06 11.73
N ASN A 74 10.27 6.86 12.17
CA ASN A 74 11.61 6.34 12.02
C ASN A 74 11.55 5.00 11.28
N ALA A 75 11.77 5.03 9.96
CA ALA A 75 11.94 3.81 9.17
C ALA A 75 13.26 3.84 8.42
N THR A 76 13.93 2.69 8.42
CA THR A 76 15.14 2.45 7.61
C THR A 76 14.77 1.98 6.20
N GLN A 77 13.51 1.57 5.99
CA GLN A 77 12.96 1.05 4.73
C GLN A 77 13.69 -0.22 4.27
N THR A 78 14.01 -1.08 5.24
CA THR A 78 14.56 -2.41 5.00
C THR A 78 13.50 -3.35 4.43
N GLU A 79 13.92 -4.51 3.94
CA GLU A 79 13.02 -5.56 3.45
C GLU A 79 12.00 -6.01 4.51
N ILE A 80 12.43 -6.20 5.75
CA ILE A 80 11.54 -6.54 6.87
C ILE A 80 10.56 -5.40 7.17
N ASP A 81 10.99 -4.13 7.05
CA ASP A 81 10.09 -2.99 7.24
C ASP A 81 8.99 -2.98 6.16
N THR A 82 9.36 -3.25 4.91
CA THR A 82 8.42 -3.34 3.78
C THR A 82 7.40 -4.45 3.97
N LEU A 83 7.85 -5.65 4.36
CA LEU A 83 6.95 -6.79 4.61
C LEU A 83 6.05 -6.52 5.82
N SER A 84 6.57 -5.90 6.88
CA SER A 84 5.81 -5.58 8.09
C SER A 84 4.73 -4.54 7.84
N ALA A 85 5.06 -3.46 7.13
CA ALA A 85 4.06 -2.46 6.71
C ALA A 85 3.05 -3.06 5.73
N GLY A 86 3.50 -3.94 4.83
CA GLY A 86 2.64 -4.69 3.91
C GLY A 86 1.65 -5.59 4.62
N GLU A 87 2.08 -6.34 5.64
CA GLU A 87 1.20 -7.18 6.46
C GLU A 87 0.12 -6.35 7.13
N LEU A 88 0.46 -5.20 7.74
CA LEU A 88 -0.52 -4.33 8.39
C LEU A 88 -1.59 -3.82 7.40
N ILE A 89 -1.19 -3.44 6.19
CA ILE A 89 -2.11 -3.02 5.13
C ILE A 89 -2.99 -4.19 4.69
N LEU A 90 -2.42 -5.37 4.47
CA LEU A 90 -3.17 -6.55 4.02
C LEU A 90 -4.15 -7.04 5.09
N GLN A 91 -3.78 -6.99 6.37
CA GLN A 91 -4.68 -7.28 7.48
C GLN A 91 -5.91 -6.37 7.44
N GLN A 92 -5.70 -5.06 7.28
CA GLN A 92 -6.81 -4.11 7.21
C GLN A 92 -7.64 -4.30 5.92
N PHE A 93 -7.00 -4.47 4.78
CA PHE A 93 -7.69 -4.70 3.50
C PHE A 93 -8.57 -5.95 3.55
N LYS A 94 -8.05 -7.05 4.12
CA LYS A 94 -8.81 -8.29 4.31
C LYS A 94 -9.97 -8.12 5.29
N ALA A 95 -9.80 -7.33 6.34
CA ALA A 95 -10.87 -7.01 7.28
C ALA A 95 -11.99 -6.20 6.60
N ASP A 96 -11.62 -5.24 5.74
CA ASP A 96 -12.58 -4.40 5.01
C ASP A 96 -13.29 -5.16 3.87
N TYR A 97 -12.58 -6.09 3.21
CA TYR A 97 -13.03 -6.77 1.99
C TYR A 97 -12.76 -8.28 2.04
N SER A 98 -13.35 -8.94 3.04
CA SER A 98 -13.17 -10.38 3.28
C SER A 98 -13.57 -11.30 2.11
N GLN A 99 -14.34 -10.80 1.14
CA GLN A 99 -14.67 -11.52 -0.09
C GLN A 99 -13.47 -11.70 -1.04
N ILE A 100 -12.45 -10.84 -0.93
CA ILE A 100 -11.25 -10.92 -1.75
C ILE A 100 -10.29 -11.94 -1.12
N LYS A 101 -9.99 -13.00 -1.88
CA LYS A 101 -9.17 -14.12 -1.43
C LYS A 101 -7.83 -14.18 -2.15
N LYS A 102 -7.75 -13.58 -3.32
CA LYS A 102 -6.61 -13.66 -4.22
C LYS A 102 -6.07 -12.27 -4.54
N LEU A 103 -4.75 -12.16 -4.63
CA LEU A 103 -4.07 -10.89 -4.85
C LEU A 103 -3.07 -11.00 -6.01
N HIS A 104 -3.08 -10.00 -6.87
CA HIS A 104 -2.00 -9.69 -7.79
C HIS A 104 -1.24 -8.50 -7.23
N LYS A 105 0.03 -8.67 -6.87
CA LYS A 105 0.85 -7.63 -6.24
C LYS A 105 1.74 -6.96 -7.29
N ARG A 106 1.87 -5.64 -7.19
CA ARG A 106 2.83 -4.86 -7.98
C ARG A 106 3.66 -3.97 -7.08
N THR A 107 4.95 -3.87 -7.36
CA THR A 107 5.89 -3.00 -6.65
C THR A 107 6.87 -2.36 -7.63
N ASP A 108 7.64 -1.37 -7.19
CA ASP A 108 8.86 -1.01 -7.92
C ASP A 108 9.93 -2.13 -7.78
N ASN A 109 11.03 -1.98 -8.51
CA ASN A 109 12.16 -2.91 -8.43
C ASN A 109 13.25 -2.39 -7.48
N ALA A 110 12.86 -1.86 -6.31
CA ALA A 110 13.80 -1.48 -5.28
C ALA A 110 14.25 -2.69 -4.44
N SER A 111 15.46 -2.60 -3.89
CA SER A 111 16.07 -3.70 -3.11
C SER A 111 15.27 -4.11 -1.87
N ASN A 112 14.42 -3.25 -1.32
CA ASN A 112 13.56 -3.56 -0.18
C ASN A 112 12.29 -4.35 -0.55
N PHE A 113 12.05 -4.59 -1.84
CA PHE A 113 11.04 -5.52 -2.37
C PHE A 113 11.68 -6.82 -2.92
N SER A 114 12.95 -7.05 -2.61
CA SER A 114 13.73 -8.20 -3.10
C SER A 114 13.31 -9.54 -2.50
N SER A 115 12.55 -9.55 -1.40
CA SER A 115 11.84 -10.76 -0.95
C SER A 115 10.88 -11.16 -2.05
N HIS A 116 11.28 -12.16 -2.84
CA HIS A 116 10.42 -12.82 -3.80
C HIS A 116 9.45 -13.77 -3.11
N GLY A 117 9.64 -14.08 -1.84
CA GLY A 117 8.59 -14.72 -1.05
C GLY A 117 7.57 -13.69 -0.58
N THR A 118 6.37 -14.19 -0.27
CA THR A 118 5.23 -13.37 0.13
C THR A 118 4.65 -13.79 1.47
N PRO A 119 5.52 -13.93 2.49
CA PRO A 119 5.09 -14.48 3.76
C PRO A 119 4.04 -13.60 4.45
N GLU A 120 3.98 -12.30 4.13
CA GLU A 120 2.96 -11.37 4.62
C GLU A 120 1.55 -11.71 4.12
N ALA A 121 1.41 -12.18 2.87
CA ALA A 121 0.12 -12.55 2.29
C ALA A 121 -0.26 -13.99 2.70
N GLU A 122 0.70 -14.90 2.67
CA GLU A 122 0.51 -16.31 3.04
C GLU A 122 0.09 -16.47 4.50
N LYS A 123 0.72 -15.72 5.42
CA LYS A 123 0.35 -15.69 6.85
C LYS A 123 -1.10 -15.27 7.08
N LEU A 124 -1.64 -14.46 6.17
CA LEU A 124 -3.02 -13.99 6.21
C LEU A 124 -3.97 -14.90 5.42
N GLY A 125 -3.51 -15.99 4.81
CA GLY A 125 -4.33 -16.85 3.96
C GLY A 125 -4.91 -16.10 2.76
N VAL A 126 -4.17 -15.15 2.20
CA VAL A 126 -4.47 -14.51 0.92
C VAL A 126 -3.58 -15.17 -0.13
N ASP A 127 -4.20 -15.75 -1.15
CA ASP A 127 -3.49 -16.42 -2.23
C ASP A 127 -2.88 -15.36 -3.14
N LEU A 128 -1.57 -15.13 -3.02
CA LEU A 128 -0.89 -14.28 -3.97
C LEU A 128 -0.67 -15.04 -5.27
N LEU A 129 -1.25 -14.56 -6.37
CA LEU A 129 -1.18 -15.23 -7.66
C LEU A 129 0.03 -14.77 -8.48
N THR A 130 0.25 -13.46 -8.53
CA THR A 130 1.37 -12.86 -9.26
C THR A 130 2.01 -11.74 -8.47
N ARG A 131 3.31 -11.56 -8.68
CA ARG A 131 4.05 -10.35 -8.31
C ARG A 131 4.72 -9.79 -9.55
N ASP A 132 4.42 -8.54 -9.87
CA ASP A 132 4.97 -7.84 -11.03
C ASP A 132 5.81 -6.63 -10.59
N TYR A 133 6.95 -6.43 -11.24
CA TYR A 133 7.82 -5.29 -10.99
C TYR A 133 7.59 -4.19 -12.04
N SER A 134 7.36 -2.96 -11.59
CA SER A 134 7.21 -1.80 -12.45
C SER A 134 8.48 -1.53 -13.28
N GLU A 135 8.31 -1.17 -14.55
CA GLU A 135 9.42 -0.73 -15.39
C GLU A 135 9.83 0.71 -15.04
N VAL A 136 11.13 0.99 -15.04
CA VAL A 136 11.76 2.28 -14.68
C VAL A 136 11.18 3.51 -15.43
N GLN A 137 10.46 3.30 -16.53
CA GLN A 137 9.98 4.37 -17.42
C GLN A 137 8.45 4.40 -17.61
N LYS A 138 7.68 3.47 -17.01
CA LYS A 138 6.22 3.39 -17.23
C LYS A 138 5.40 4.00 -16.10
N GLY A 139 5.50 5.33 -16.01
CA GLY A 139 4.46 6.20 -15.45
C GLY A 139 4.27 6.15 -13.94
N LYS A 140 3.82 7.29 -13.39
CA LYS A 140 3.46 7.47 -11.99
C LYS A 140 2.35 6.50 -11.61
N ASP A 141 2.57 5.71 -10.56
CA ASP A 141 1.61 4.69 -10.14
C ASP A 141 0.42 5.32 -9.39
N ILE A 142 -0.63 4.53 -9.12
CA ILE A 142 -1.75 4.96 -8.27
C ILE A 142 -1.25 5.45 -6.90
N CYS A 143 -0.18 4.83 -6.37
CA CYS A 143 0.48 5.21 -5.13
C CYS A 143 1.04 6.64 -5.19
N ASP A 144 1.74 7.01 -6.28
CA ASP A 144 2.26 8.38 -6.48
C ASP A 144 1.14 9.42 -6.47
N ARG A 145 0.01 9.10 -7.11
CA ARG A 145 -1.15 10.00 -7.16
C ARG A 145 -1.71 10.22 -5.76
N VAL A 146 -1.92 9.16 -4.99
CA VAL A 146 -2.45 9.24 -3.63
C VAL A 146 -1.47 10.00 -2.72
N CYS A 147 -0.16 9.72 -2.82
CA CYS A 147 0.86 10.46 -2.07
C CYS A 147 0.90 11.95 -2.44
N GLY A 148 0.68 12.30 -3.71
CA GLY A 148 0.57 13.69 -4.16
C GLY A 148 -0.60 14.43 -3.49
N VAL A 149 -1.78 13.80 -3.45
CA VAL A 149 -2.97 14.33 -2.77
C VAL A 149 -2.73 14.43 -1.26
N ALA A 150 -2.13 13.41 -0.65
CA ALA A 150 -1.80 13.41 0.77
C ALA A 150 -0.87 14.56 1.17
N LYS A 151 0.17 14.83 0.36
CA LYS A 151 1.09 15.96 0.56
C LYS A 151 0.38 17.31 0.46
N ASN A 152 -0.54 17.46 -0.49
CA ASN A 152 -1.35 18.69 -0.58
C ASN A 152 -2.20 18.86 0.68
N ARG A 153 -2.83 17.79 1.16
CA ARG A 153 -3.70 17.83 2.35
C ARG A 153 -2.93 18.22 3.61
N MET A 154 -1.79 17.60 3.86
CA MET A 154 -0.93 17.96 4.99
C MET A 154 -0.44 19.41 4.91
N ARG A 155 -0.10 19.91 3.70
CA ARG A 155 0.26 21.33 3.51
C ARG A 155 -0.87 22.27 3.90
N SER A 156 -2.12 21.94 3.55
CA SER A 156 -3.28 22.71 3.97
C SER A 156 -3.50 22.67 5.48
N TRP A 157 -3.24 21.52 6.13
CA TRP A 157 -3.34 21.39 7.59
C TRP A 157 -2.26 22.18 8.33
N VAL A 158 -1.01 22.19 7.83
CA VAL A 158 0.06 23.03 8.38
C VAL A 158 -0.28 24.51 8.22
N ALA A 159 -0.86 24.91 7.08
CA ALA A 159 -1.24 26.29 6.82
C ALA A 159 -2.32 26.85 7.77
N THR A 160 -3.05 25.99 8.50
CA THR A 160 -4.01 26.42 9.54
C THR A 160 -3.39 26.62 10.92
N GLY A 161 -2.07 26.52 11.04
CA GLY A 161 -1.36 26.79 12.30
C GLY A 161 -0.80 25.55 12.99
N ASN A 162 -0.91 24.37 12.38
CA ASN A 162 -0.43 23.11 12.97
C ASN A 162 1.01 22.79 12.55
N ASP A 163 1.70 22.03 13.39
CA ASP A 163 3.05 21.56 13.13
C ASP A 163 3.03 20.08 12.73
N LEU A 164 3.85 19.71 11.75
CA LEU A 164 4.02 18.37 11.24
C LEU A 164 5.38 17.82 11.68
N MET A 165 5.44 17.13 12.81
CA MET A 165 6.71 16.74 13.46
C MET A 165 6.91 15.23 13.55
N ASN A 166 5.82 14.48 13.67
CA ASN A 166 5.85 13.03 13.86
C ASN A 166 4.77 12.33 13.00
N ALA A 167 4.67 11.00 13.10
CA ALA A 167 3.76 10.22 12.26
C ALA A 167 2.29 10.35 12.67
N HIS A 168 2.00 10.69 13.93
CA HIS A 168 0.64 11.06 14.35
C HIS A 168 0.21 12.36 13.67
N ASP A 169 1.10 13.35 13.60
CA ASP A 169 0.83 14.60 12.87
C ASP A 169 0.62 14.35 11.37
N ILE A 170 1.35 13.39 10.78
CA ILE A 170 1.09 12.95 9.39
C ILE A 170 -0.32 12.42 9.25
N LYS A 171 -0.77 11.56 10.18
CA LYS A 171 -2.11 11.01 10.14
C LYS A 171 -3.17 12.11 10.28
N GLU A 172 -3.06 12.97 11.29
CA GLU A 172 -3.98 14.10 11.49
C GLU A 172 -4.01 15.02 10.26
N GLY A 173 -2.84 15.34 9.73
CA GLY A 173 -2.71 16.16 8.53
C GLY A 173 -3.29 15.52 7.27
N MET A 174 -3.26 14.19 7.13
CA MET A 174 -3.89 13.48 6.02
C MET A 174 -5.41 13.33 6.20
N GLU A 175 -5.89 13.25 7.45
CA GLU A 175 -7.32 13.14 7.79
C GLU A 175 -8.02 14.51 7.86
N TYR A 176 -7.27 15.61 7.84
CA TYR A 176 -7.79 16.97 7.89
C TYR A 176 -8.87 17.24 6.82
N ALA A 177 -9.92 17.99 7.20
CA ALA A 177 -11.01 18.42 6.32
C ALA A 177 -11.63 17.28 5.47
N GLY A 178 -11.97 16.18 6.14
CA GLY A 178 -12.64 15.02 5.55
C GLY A 178 -11.71 13.97 4.94
N GLY A 179 -10.39 14.14 5.10
CA GLY A 179 -9.39 13.18 4.68
C GLY A 179 -9.17 13.07 3.16
N ILE A 180 -8.67 11.92 2.74
CA ILE A 180 -8.37 11.61 1.34
C ILE A 180 -9.38 10.55 0.88
N LYS A 181 -10.05 10.82 -0.25
CA LYS A 181 -11.05 9.90 -0.79
C LYS A 181 -10.48 8.49 -0.95
N ASN A 182 -11.25 7.49 -0.53
CA ASN A 182 -10.91 6.06 -0.60
C ASN A 182 -9.52 5.75 -0.06
N THR A 183 -9.09 6.44 1.01
CA THR A 183 -7.78 6.23 1.62
C THR A 183 -7.93 6.16 3.14
N LYS A 184 -7.38 5.13 3.76
CA LYS A 184 -7.30 4.99 5.22
C LYS A 184 -5.85 5.15 5.67
N ILE A 185 -5.65 5.79 6.81
CA ILE A 185 -4.31 6.08 7.34
C ILE A 185 -4.15 5.50 8.74
N ALA A 186 -3.05 4.79 8.97
CA ALA A 186 -2.61 4.30 10.27
C ALA A 186 -1.23 4.86 10.62
N VAL A 187 -0.89 4.80 11.91
CA VAL A 187 0.46 5.08 12.41
C VAL A 187 1.03 3.80 12.99
N ALA A 188 2.27 3.50 12.63
CA ALA A 188 3.01 2.38 13.18
C ALA A 188 4.42 2.79 13.60
N GLU A 189 4.97 2.03 14.53
CA GLU A 189 6.34 2.15 15.01
C GLU A 189 7.09 0.86 14.79
N ILE A 190 8.36 0.96 14.39
CA ILE A 190 9.28 -0.19 14.36
C ILE A 190 9.68 -0.48 15.81
N ILE A 191 9.51 -1.73 16.23
CA ILE A 191 9.98 -2.22 17.52
C ILE A 191 11.45 -2.65 17.36
N PRO A 192 12.41 -1.97 18.00
CA PRO A 192 13.83 -2.32 17.87
C PRO A 192 14.10 -3.75 18.34
N GLY A 193 14.82 -4.52 17.52
CA GLY A 193 15.18 -5.91 17.82
C GLY A 193 14.04 -6.92 17.69
N ALA A 194 12.83 -6.47 17.31
CA ALA A 194 11.73 -7.37 16.99
C ALA A 194 11.71 -7.73 15.49
N GLY A 195 10.98 -8.79 15.20
CA GLY A 195 10.76 -9.29 13.86
C GLY A 195 11.91 -10.16 13.36
N HIS A 196 11.59 -10.97 12.37
CA HIS A 196 12.47 -11.95 11.79
C HIS A 196 12.11 -12.09 10.32
N LEU A 197 13.12 -12.23 9.46
CA LEU A 197 12.94 -12.54 8.05
C LEU A 197 14.04 -13.47 7.59
N ASP A 198 13.65 -14.65 7.12
CA ASP A 198 14.57 -15.56 6.45
C ASP A 198 15.06 -14.95 5.14
N LYS A 199 16.38 -14.97 4.93
CA LYS A 199 16.97 -14.54 3.67
C LYS A 199 16.78 -15.63 2.62
N THR A 200 16.23 -15.26 1.47
CA THR A 200 16.25 -16.12 0.29
C THR A 200 17.21 -15.59 -0.75
N ASN A 201 18.02 -16.50 -1.30
CA ASN A 201 18.93 -16.16 -2.39
C ASN A 201 18.27 -16.55 -3.71
N VAL A 202 17.82 -15.56 -4.48
CA VAL A 202 17.29 -15.78 -5.83
C VAL A 202 18.37 -15.39 -6.85
N PRO A 203 18.84 -16.36 -7.66
CA PRO A 203 19.84 -16.06 -8.69
C PRO A 203 19.35 -15.02 -9.68
N ASN A 204 20.23 -14.07 -10.05
CA ASN A 204 19.96 -13.02 -11.05
C ASN A 204 18.74 -12.14 -10.72
N ILE A 205 18.57 -11.81 -9.44
CA ILE A 205 17.48 -10.98 -8.89
C ILE A 205 17.19 -9.70 -9.68
N ALA A 206 18.22 -9.00 -10.16
CA ALA A 206 18.07 -7.76 -10.92
C ALA A 206 17.37 -7.94 -12.28
N SER A 207 17.32 -9.17 -12.81
CA SER A 207 16.67 -9.49 -14.08
C SER A 207 15.22 -9.95 -13.93
N VAL A 208 14.73 -10.12 -12.70
CA VAL A 208 13.36 -10.56 -12.43
C VAL A 208 12.37 -9.43 -12.74
N ARG A 209 11.30 -9.76 -13.47
CA ARG A 209 10.23 -8.80 -13.84
C ARG A 209 8.84 -9.25 -13.44
N SER A 210 8.58 -10.56 -13.40
CA SER A 210 7.35 -11.11 -12.83
C SER A 210 7.61 -12.44 -12.14
N VAL A 211 6.77 -12.75 -11.16
CA VAL A 211 6.75 -14.00 -10.41
C VAL A 211 5.32 -14.50 -10.38
N CYS A 212 5.09 -15.75 -10.77
CA CYS A 212 3.81 -16.44 -10.59
C CYS A 212 3.95 -17.48 -9.49
N TYR A 213 2.99 -17.54 -8.58
CA TYR A 213 3.02 -18.48 -7.46
C TYR A 213 2.05 -19.63 -7.72
N GLU A 214 2.51 -20.84 -7.42
CA GLU A 214 1.73 -22.08 -7.42
C GLU A 214 1.91 -22.73 -6.05
N SER A 215 1.18 -23.79 -5.71
CA SER A 215 1.13 -24.32 -4.32
C SER A 215 2.49 -24.63 -3.64
N GLU A 216 3.55 -24.93 -4.39
CA GLU A 216 4.89 -25.23 -3.86
C GLU A 216 6.06 -24.64 -4.67
N ILE A 217 5.75 -23.97 -5.79
CA ILE A 217 6.75 -23.44 -6.71
C ILE A 217 6.40 -22.03 -7.15
N MET A 218 7.42 -21.20 -7.27
CA MET A 218 7.32 -19.90 -7.90
C MET A 218 8.00 -19.97 -9.25
N LYS A 219 7.35 -19.42 -10.27
CA LYS A 219 7.88 -19.27 -11.62
C LYS A 219 8.33 -17.84 -11.80
N ILE A 220 9.63 -17.66 -12.03
CA ILE A 220 10.26 -16.36 -12.19
C ILE A 220 10.48 -16.09 -13.67
N TYR A 221 10.08 -14.89 -14.13
CA TYR A 221 10.22 -14.47 -15.52
C TYR A 221 11.03 -13.17 -15.62
N LYS A 222 11.84 -13.09 -16.68
CA LYS A 222 12.62 -11.90 -17.03
C LYS A 222 11.84 -10.86 -17.84
N ALA A 223 10.73 -11.25 -18.46
CA ALA A 223 9.90 -10.38 -19.29
C ALA A 223 8.43 -10.83 -19.21
N SER A 224 7.68 -10.32 -18.23
CA SER A 224 6.23 -10.48 -18.04
C SER A 224 5.62 -11.77 -18.62
N ASN A 225 5.93 -12.90 -18.00
CA ASN A 225 5.41 -14.23 -18.34
C ASN A 225 5.75 -14.77 -19.75
N ILE A 226 6.77 -14.22 -20.41
CA ILE A 226 7.28 -14.74 -21.69
C ILE A 226 8.32 -15.84 -21.43
N GLY A 227 8.13 -16.98 -22.10
CA GLY A 227 9.02 -18.15 -22.04
C GLY A 227 8.65 -19.16 -20.94
N ALA A 228 9.49 -20.17 -20.73
CA ALA A 228 9.20 -21.26 -19.80
C ALA A 228 9.25 -20.85 -18.31
N GLY A 229 9.92 -19.73 -18.00
CA GLY A 229 10.17 -19.27 -16.62
C GLY A 229 11.16 -20.17 -15.86
N LEU A 230 11.83 -19.61 -14.85
CA LEU A 230 12.66 -20.38 -13.92
C LEU A 230 11.78 -20.85 -12.76
N LYS A 231 11.70 -22.17 -12.55
CA LYS A 231 10.96 -22.75 -11.41
C LYS A 231 11.86 -22.80 -10.19
N ILE A 232 11.42 -22.21 -9.10
CA ILE A 232 12.09 -22.26 -7.79
C ILE A 232 11.07 -22.78 -6.78
N LYS A 233 11.46 -23.76 -5.95
CA LYS A 233 10.64 -24.14 -4.80
C LYS A 233 10.63 -22.98 -3.82
N TYR A 234 9.45 -22.48 -3.49
CA TYR A 234 9.29 -21.50 -2.42
C TYR A 234 8.44 -22.17 -1.35
N LYS A 235 9.06 -22.42 -0.19
CA LYS A 235 8.38 -22.76 1.05
C LYS A 235 9.43 -22.68 2.15
N ALA A 236 9.04 -22.08 3.27
CA ALA A 236 9.85 -21.81 4.47
C ALA A 236 10.63 -20.49 4.51
N ILE A 237 10.07 -19.37 4.00
CA ILE A 237 10.49 -18.07 4.52
C ILE A 237 9.71 -17.81 5.80
N GLN A 238 10.38 -17.87 6.95
CA GLN A 238 9.81 -17.39 8.20
C GLN A 238 9.81 -15.87 8.21
N PHE A 239 8.69 -15.32 8.67
CA PHE A 239 8.48 -13.88 8.77
C PHE A 239 7.72 -13.54 10.03
N GLU A 240 8.31 -12.66 10.83
CA GLU A 240 7.70 -12.05 11.99
C GLU A 240 7.70 -10.53 11.82
N ASN A 241 6.54 -9.93 12.04
CA ASN A 241 6.34 -8.50 11.89
C ASN A 241 7.20 -7.73 12.90
N ASN A 242 7.92 -6.70 12.44
CA ASN A 242 8.71 -5.83 13.32
C ASN A 242 8.00 -4.51 13.71
N MET A 243 6.75 -4.33 13.29
CA MET A 243 5.98 -3.11 13.53
C MET A 243 4.81 -3.33 14.50
N ARG A 244 4.47 -2.26 15.21
CA ARG A 244 3.25 -2.19 16.01
C ARG A 244 2.46 -0.95 15.62
N VAL A 245 1.17 -1.14 15.39
CA VAL A 245 0.23 -0.05 15.16
C VAL A 245 0.03 0.73 16.46
N THR A 246 0.31 2.02 16.44
CA THR A 246 0.07 2.94 17.56
C THR A 246 -1.17 3.81 17.34
N SER A 247 -1.58 3.99 16.09
CA SER A 247 -2.88 4.56 15.74
C SER A 247 -3.51 3.73 14.62
N PRO A 248 -4.69 3.11 14.82
CA PRO A 248 -5.30 2.22 13.85
C PRO A 248 -5.69 2.94 12.56
N PHE A 249 -6.01 2.20 11.51
CA PHE A 249 -6.53 2.79 10.28
C PHE A 249 -7.79 3.61 10.53
N THR A 250 -7.95 4.70 9.78
CA THR A 250 -9.15 5.56 9.82
C THR A 250 -10.43 4.73 9.81
N ALA A 251 -11.32 5.02 10.75
CA ALA A 251 -12.64 4.38 10.80
C ALA A 251 -13.39 4.64 9.48
N PRO A 252 -14.31 3.74 9.07
CA PRO A 252 -15.19 4.02 7.95
C PRO A 252 -15.90 5.36 8.19
N ILE A 253 -15.82 6.27 7.21
CA ILE A 253 -16.64 7.48 7.24
C ILE A 253 -18.08 7.01 7.06
N ASN A 254 -18.84 6.93 8.15
CA ASN A 254 -20.30 6.76 8.07
C ASN A 254 -20.83 8.05 7.43
N ASP A 255 -21.20 7.98 6.16
CA ASP A 255 -21.81 9.07 5.42
C ASP A 255 -23.25 9.29 5.96
N GLN A 256 -23.36 9.82 7.17
CA GLN A 256 -24.59 10.26 7.82
C GLN A 256 -24.40 11.59 8.55
N SER A 257 -23.69 12.53 7.92
CA SER A 257 -23.90 13.94 8.21
C SER A 257 -24.33 14.62 6.94
N SER A 258 -25.64 14.71 6.73
CA SER A 258 -26.23 15.74 5.89
C SER A 258 -25.70 17.09 6.40
N SER A 259 -24.74 17.66 5.69
CA SER A 259 -24.25 19.00 5.97
C SER A 259 -25.35 19.99 5.59
N THR A 260 -26.18 20.38 6.55
CA THR A 260 -27.01 21.56 6.44
C THR A 260 -26.06 22.76 6.49
N ILE A 261 -25.74 23.33 5.33
CA ILE A 261 -25.08 24.63 5.25
C ILE A 261 -26.09 25.67 5.75
N PRO A 262 -25.80 26.45 6.81
CA PRO A 262 -26.62 27.61 7.13
C PRO A 262 -26.43 28.64 6.02
N LYS A 263 -27.52 29.02 5.36
CA LYS A 263 -27.53 30.23 4.53
C LYS A 263 -27.35 31.42 5.47
N GLY A 264 -26.18 32.04 5.44
CA GLY A 264 -25.92 33.40 5.88
C GLY A 264 -25.86 34.31 4.67
#